data_AF-A0A372FRB8-F1
#
_entry.id   AF-A0A372FRB8-F1
#
_cell.length_a   1.000
_cell.length_b   1.000
_cell.length_c   1.000
_cell.angle_alpha   90.00
_cell.angle_beta   90.00
_cell.angle_gamma   90.00
#
_symmetry.space_group_name_H-M   'P 1'
#
loop_
_entity.id
_entity.type
_entity.pdbx_description
1 polymer ?
#
loop_
_entity_poly.entity_id
_entity_poly.type
_entity_poly.pdbx_seq_one_letter_code
_entity_poly.pdbx_strand_id
1 'polypeptide(L)' 'MLEQGKTKIAGVGTALEDVSALLLSTLHDSQRTEAAQARKAIADAVREVKLSLRAIATAQDSGNGYRKVLG' A
#
# COMPACT_ATOMS: atom_id res chain seq x y z
N MET A 1 -7.77 -13.34 -14.57
CA MET A 1 -7.71 -11.87 -14.34
C MET A 1 -7.75 -11.50 -12.85
N LEU A 2 -8.60 -12.11 -12.01
CA LEU A 2 -8.61 -11.82 -10.56
C LEU A 2 -7.30 -12.19 -9.84
N GLU A 3 -6.72 -13.37 -10.12
CA GLU A 3 -5.41 -13.74 -9.56
C GLU A 3 -4.29 -12.78 -9.99
N GLN A 4 -4.30 -12.30 -11.24
CA GLN A 4 -3.39 -11.23 -11.68
C GLN A 4 -3.64 -9.91 -10.91
N GLY A 5 -4.88 -9.61 -10.56
CA GLY A 5 -5.25 -8.47 -9.72
C GLY A 5 -4.68 -8.57 -8.31
N LYS A 6 -4.81 -9.75 -7.68
CA LYS A 6 -4.22 -10.05 -6.35
C LYS A 6 -2.70 -9.94 -6.37
N THR A 7 -2.05 -10.55 -7.36
CA THR A 7 -0.59 -10.46 -7.52
C THR A 7 -0.13 -9.03 -7.72
N LYS A 8 -0.85 -8.22 -8.51
CA LYS A 8 -0.54 -6.79 -8.67
C LYS A 8 -0.71 -6.01 -7.37
N ILE A 9 -1.79 -6.22 -6.63
CA ILE A 9 -2.03 -5.56 -5.34
C ILE A 9 -0.94 -5.89 -4.33
N ALA A 10 -0.54 -7.16 -4.25
CA ALA A 10 0.58 -7.59 -3.41
C ALA A 10 1.90 -6.93 -3.83
N GLY A 11 2.21 -6.93 -5.13
CA GLY A 11 3.41 -6.29 -5.67
C GLY A 11 3.48 -4.78 -5.40
N VAL A 12 2.35 -4.06 -5.52
CA VAL A 12 2.27 -2.63 -5.16
C VAL A 12 2.47 -2.43 -3.66
N GLY A 13 1.94 -3.33 -2.82
CA GLY A 13 2.16 -3.32 -1.38
C GLY A 13 3.65 -3.44 -1.01
N THR A 14 4.37 -4.38 -1.63
CA THR A 14 5.82 -4.55 -1.44
C THR A 14 6.62 -3.35 -1.93
N ALA A 15 6.35 -2.87 -3.15
CA ALA A 15 7.05 -1.71 -3.70
C ALA A 15 6.86 -0.45 -2.83
N LEU A 16 5.69 -0.30 -2.21
CA LEU A 16 5.41 0.78 -1.28
C LEU A 16 6.22 0.66 0.02
N GLU A 17 6.45 -0.55 0.52
CA GLU A 17 7.33 -0.79 1.67
C GLU A 17 8.77 -0.43 1.36
N ASP A 18 9.29 -0.84 0.20
CA ASP A 18 10.64 -0.54 -0.25
C ASP A 18 10.87 0.97 -0.40
N VAL A 19 9.93 1.68 -1.05
CA VAL A 19 9.99 3.14 -1.20
C VAL A 19 9.93 3.83 0.16
N SER A 20 9.08 3.36 1.07
CA SER A 20 8.96 3.93 2.41
C SER A 20 10.25 3.73 3.23
N ALA A 21 10.89 2.57 3.12
CA ALA A 21 12.16 2.27 3.79
C ALA A 21 13.30 3.14 3.24
N LEU A 22 13.40 3.29 1.91
CA LEU A 22 14.41 4.13 1.27
C LEU A 22 14.26 5.61 1.66
N LEU A 23 13.02 6.13 1.65
CA LEU A 23 12.73 7.50 2.07
C LEU A 23 13.03 7.74 3.55
N LEU A 24 12.63 6.80 4.42
CA LEU A 24 12.95 6.88 5.84
C LEU A 24 14.47 6.88 6.06
N SER A 25 15.22 6.00 5.38
CA SER A 25 16.68 5.96 5.44
C SER A 25 17.31 7.27 4.97
N THR A 26 16.83 7.83 3.84
CA THR A 26 17.37 9.06 3.26
C THR A 26 17.09 10.28 4.15
N LEU A 27 15.91 10.31 4.77
CA LEU A 27 15.52 11.39 5.67
C LEU A 27 16.12 11.22 7.06
N HIS A 28 16.47 10.00 7.50
CA HIS A 28 16.98 9.71 8.84
C HIS A 28 18.21 10.55 9.18
N ASP A 29 19.13 10.70 8.22
CA ASP A 29 20.36 11.48 8.40
C ASP A 29 20.12 13.00 8.44
N SER A 30 18.90 13.45 8.12
CA SER A 30 18.51 14.86 8.20
C SER A 30 17.82 15.16 9.54
N GLN A 31 18.51 15.95 10.38
CA GLN A 31 17.98 16.46 11.66
C GLN A 31 17.07 17.70 11.48
N ARG A 32 16.77 18.10 10.25
CA ARG A 32 15.93 19.27 9.98
C ARG A 32 14.45 19.00 10.30
N THR A 33 13.76 20.02 10.80
CA THR A 33 12.33 19.94 11.15
C THR A 33 11.47 19.53 9.94
N GLU A 34 11.85 19.98 8.75
CA GLU A 34 11.24 19.63 7.47
C GLU A 34 11.37 18.13 7.17
N ALA A 35 12.48 17.49 7.57
CA ALA A 35 12.66 16.05 7.39
C ALA A 35 11.74 15.24 8.31
N ALA A 36 11.47 15.72 9.53
CA ALA A 36 10.49 15.10 10.42
C ALA A 36 9.06 15.20 9.87
N GLN A 37 8.69 16.36 9.34
CA GLN A 37 7.39 16.55 8.68
C GLN A 37 7.25 15.68 7.43
N ALA A 38 8.30 15.60 6.61
CA ALA A 38 8.32 14.73 5.42
C ALA A 38 8.16 13.25 5.80
N ARG A 39 8.90 12.75 6.80
CA ARG A 39 8.77 11.36 7.29
C ARG A 39 7.33 11.05 7.72
N LYS A 40 6.68 11.97 8.45
CA LYS A 40 5.29 11.82 8.87
C LYS A 40 4.33 11.77 7.67
N ALA A 41 4.43 12.75 6.76
CA ALA A 41 3.57 12.81 5.58
C ALA A 41 3.69 11.55 4.71
N ILE A 42 4.90 11.01 4.57
CA ILE A 42 5.16 9.76 3.83
C ILE A 42 4.53 8.57 4.55
N ALA A 43 4.70 8.46 5.87
CA ALA A 43 4.10 7.38 6.66
C ALA A 43 2.57 7.39 6.56
N ASP A 44 1.96 8.58 6.61
CA ASP A 44 0.51 8.75 6.46
C ASP A 44 0.03 8.34 5.05
N ALA A 45 0.73 8.78 4.00
CA ALA A 45 0.42 8.39 2.62
C ALA A 45 0.56 6.88 2.38
N VAL A 46 1.63 6.26 2.89
CA VAL A 46 1.85 4.81 2.82
C VAL A 46 0.73 4.05 3.52
N ARG A 47 0.29 4.53 4.68
CA ARG A 47 -0.84 3.94 5.41
C ARG A 47 -2.12 4.01 4.58
N GLU A 48 -2.43 5.15 3.97
CA GLU A 48 -3.65 5.34 3.18
C GLU A 48 -3.67 4.46 1.92
N VAL A 49 -2.53 4.32 1.24
CA VAL A 49 -2.40 3.41 0.10
C VAL A 49 -2.58 1.95 0.54
N LYS A 50 -1.97 1.52 1.66
CA LYS A 50 -2.18 0.17 2.21
C LYS A 50 -3.64 -0.11 2.56
N LEU A 51 -4.35 0.87 3.13
CA LEU A 51 -5.78 0.75 3.41
C LEU A 51 -6.60 0.60 2.12
N SER A 52 -6.28 1.40 1.09
CA SER A 52 -6.94 1.34 -0.21
C SER A 52 -6.71 -0.02 -0.90
N LEU A 53 -5.48 -0.53 -0.89
CA LEU A 53 -5.15 -1.85 -1.42
C LEU A 53 -5.91 -2.98 -0.70
N ARG A 54 -6.05 -2.90 0.63
CA ARG A 54 -6.87 -3.86 1.40
C ARG A 54 -8.35 -3.77 1.03
N ALA A 55 -8.90 -2.57 0.90
CA ALA A 55 -10.30 -2.39 0.49
C ALA A 55 -10.56 -2.99 -0.90
N ILE A 56 -9.65 -2.78 -1.85
CA ILE A 56 -9.72 -3.37 -3.19
C ILE A 56 -9.65 -4.89 -3.13
N ALA A 57 -8.73 -5.45 -2.33
CA ALA A 57 -8.61 -6.90 -2.16
C ALA A 57 -9.89 -7.51 -1.57
N THR A 58 -10.45 -6.91 -0.52
CA THR A 58 -11.71 -7.33 0.10
C THR A 58 -12.88 -7.26 -0.89
N ALA A 59 -12.96 -6.21 -1.71
CA ALA A 59 -13.98 -6.07 -2.74
C ALA A 59 -13.84 -7.15 -3.82
N GLN A 60 -12.60 -7.47 -4.25
CA GLN A 60 -12.34 -8.57 -5.18
C GLN A 60 -12.74 -9.93 -4.61
N ASP A 61 -12.44 -10.20 -3.33
CA ASP A 61 -12.80 -11.45 -2.68
C ASP A 61 -14.32 -11.58 -2.49
N SER A 62 -14.99 -10.48 -2.11
CA SER A 62 -16.45 -10.43 -1.98
C SER A 62 -17.13 -10.64 -3.34
N GLY A 63 -16.66 -9.96 -4.39
CA GLY A 63 -17.16 -10.15 -5.76
C GLY A 63 -16.95 -11.57 -6.29
N ASN A 64 -15.83 -12.21 -5.95
CA ASN A 64 -15.60 -13.61 -6.29
C ASN A 64 -16.51 -14.56 -5.51
N GLY A 65 -16.79 -14.27 -4.23
CA GLY A 65 -17.77 -14.99 -3.42
C GLY A 65 -19.16 -14.93 -4.05
N TYR A 66 -19.63 -13.72 -4.40
CA TYR A 66 -20.91 -13.54 -5.09
C TYR A 66 -20.95 -14.24 -6.45
N ARG A 67 -19.89 -14.13 -7.26
CA ARG A 67 -19.83 -14.83 -8.55
C ARG A 67 -19.85 -16.35 -8.39
N LYS A 68 -19.14 -16.92 -7.42
CA LYS A 68 -19.22 -18.38 -7.13
C LYS A 68 -20.61 -18.84 -6.73
N VAL A 69 -21.40 -17.98 -6.08
CA VAL A 69 -22.79 -18.28 -5.69
C VAL A 69 -23.74 -18.12 -6.89
N LEU A 70 -23.43 -17.24 -7.85
CA LEU A 70 -24.32 -16.87 -8.96
C LEU A 70 -23.95 -17.50 -10.32
N GLY A 71 -22.73 -18.02 -10.52
CA GLY A 71 -22.24 -18.61 -11.78
C GLY A 71 -20.88 -18.05 -12.22
#